data_AF-U6GCQ7-F1
#
_entry.id   AF-U6GCQ7-F1
#
_cell.length_a   1.000
_cell.length_b   1.000
_cell.length_c   1.000
_cell.angle_alpha   90.00
_cell.angle_beta   90.00
_cell.angle_gamma   90.00
#
_symmetry.space_group_name_H-M   'P 1'
#
loop_
_entity.id
_entity.type
_entity.pdbx_description
1 polymer ?
#
loop_
_entity_poly.entity_id
_entity_poly.type
_entity_poly.pdbx_seq_one_letter_code
_entity_poly.pdbx_strand_id
1 'polypeptide(L)'
;MRVLPSALSIVAWATIQASEAIGLERSFLSLSAHAVSGWYLLSEMLQRNDKFLLLHVGGVWEASAQETATRESLQDALDDFCLVEAEAACKSGLSHYCNMPVYARYDGRSNNVNSKEWRCYTEDALNFEVARASCVDTCGKLKMCLGAYGGSSASYLSRHGKLSSQLDELKPKYCSAPAPTLQEALDRKCAGFGEEACKQGLWAYCNVTMYARYDVGTASQKAREWRCYAQDALDFDISGSGCVDDCGNFTSCRGAVNGTSSTHLSRVGQLTDFMNSNRDFYCLSSTEEAPVESEDVDSAEASESTTLSSNPTSNLQSALDKVCAEEGKKACEQGLKAYCDA
;
A
#
# COMPACT_ATOMS: atom_id res chain seq x y z
N MET A 1 53.30 27.25 -21.34
CA MET A 1 52.94 26.50 -22.57
C MET A 1 52.42 25.14 -22.10
N ARG A 2 51.24 24.63 -22.51
CA ARG A 2 50.95 23.89 -23.76
C ARG A 2 51.97 22.74 -23.98
N VAL A 3 51.56 21.48 -24.20
CA VAL A 3 50.46 20.97 -25.05
C VAL A 3 49.57 19.90 -24.34
N LEU A 4 48.41 19.55 -24.92
CA LEU A 4 47.42 18.53 -24.45
C LEU A 4 47.35 17.31 -25.45
N PRO A 5 46.25 16.52 -25.64
CA PRO A 5 46.18 15.13 -25.14
C PRO A 5 45.73 14.05 -26.16
N SER A 6 45.76 12.76 -25.78
CA SER A 6 45.06 11.62 -26.41
C SER A 6 45.24 10.33 -25.57
N ALA A 7 44.49 9.22 -25.71
CA ALA A 7 43.09 8.95 -26.11
C ALA A 7 42.71 7.49 -25.69
N LEU A 8 41.45 7.07 -25.82
CA LEU A 8 40.94 5.75 -25.38
C LEU A 8 41.09 4.62 -26.43
N SER A 9 41.20 3.36 -25.97
CA SER A 9 40.57 2.11 -26.51
C SER A 9 40.95 0.91 -25.61
N ILE A 10 40.05 0.16 -24.94
CA ILE A 10 38.98 -0.79 -25.37
C ILE A 10 39.42 -2.27 -25.28
N VAL A 11 38.78 -2.97 -24.33
CA VAL A 11 38.36 -4.39 -24.26
C VAL A 11 39.13 -5.48 -25.03
N ALA A 12 39.66 -6.48 -24.30
CA ALA A 12 39.28 -7.91 -24.39
C ALA A 12 40.23 -8.82 -23.58
N TRP A 13 39.70 -9.67 -22.70
CA TRP A 13 40.39 -10.86 -22.17
C TRP A 13 39.40 -12.03 -22.11
N ALA A 14 39.81 -13.18 -22.65
CA ALA A 14 39.07 -14.43 -22.60
C ALA A 14 39.97 -15.52 -22.01
N THR A 15 39.41 -16.42 -21.19
CA THR A 15 40.17 -17.48 -20.52
C THR A 15 39.51 -18.85 -20.69
N ILE A 16 40.24 -19.69 -21.42
CA ILE A 16 40.12 -21.15 -21.56
C ILE A 16 41.56 -21.62 -21.22
N GLN A 17 41.85 -22.70 -20.49
CA GLN A 17 41.14 -23.95 -20.21
C GLN A 17 41.46 -24.45 -18.78
N ALA A 18 40.78 -25.50 -18.32
CA ALA A 18 41.25 -26.35 -17.22
C ALA A 18 41.70 -27.71 -17.77
N SER A 19 42.69 -28.33 -17.13
CA SER A 19 43.37 -29.55 -17.59
C SER A 19 43.35 -30.63 -16.52
N GLU A 20 43.37 -31.90 -16.96
CA GLU A 20 43.76 -33.08 -16.16
C GLU A 20 42.81 -33.48 -14.99
N ALA A 21 42.61 -34.76 -14.68
CA ALA A 21 42.94 -35.99 -15.40
C ALA A 21 41.99 -37.12 -14.99
N ILE A 22 41.79 -38.09 -15.90
CA ILE A 22 41.67 -39.54 -15.69
C ILE A 22 41.52 -40.13 -17.10
N GLY A 23 42.18 -41.25 -17.37
CA GLY A 23 41.96 -41.99 -18.61
C GLY A 23 41.86 -43.47 -18.35
N LEU A 24 41.16 -44.18 -19.23
CA LEU A 24 41.59 -45.49 -19.69
C LEU A 24 40.96 -45.84 -21.05
N GLU A 25 41.79 -46.43 -21.91
CA GLU A 25 41.45 -47.28 -23.07
C GLU A 25 40.64 -46.69 -24.25
N ARG A 26 40.86 -47.33 -25.40
CA ARG A 26 40.20 -47.07 -26.69
C ARG A 26 39.20 -48.20 -26.96
N SER A 27 38.18 -47.95 -27.79
CA SER A 27 38.10 -48.53 -29.15
C SER A 27 36.74 -48.32 -29.83
N PHE A 28 36.71 -48.55 -31.14
CA PHE A 28 35.55 -48.72 -32.03
C PHE A 28 34.59 -47.53 -32.22
N LEU A 29 34.88 -46.77 -33.27
CA LEU A 29 33.85 -46.16 -34.11
C LEU A 29 33.00 -47.28 -34.75
N SER A 30 31.68 -47.12 -34.79
CA SER A 30 30.80 -47.77 -35.75
C SER A 30 29.59 -46.90 -36.05
N LEU A 31 29.07 -46.98 -37.28
CA LEU A 31 27.97 -46.16 -37.75
C LEU A 31 26.62 -46.75 -37.32
N SER A 32 25.69 -45.89 -36.91
CA SER A 32 24.45 -45.70 -37.67
C SER A 32 23.65 -44.53 -37.13
N ALA A 33 23.10 -43.71 -38.02
CA ALA A 33 22.13 -42.69 -37.67
C ALA A 33 20.72 -43.27 -37.85
N HIS A 34 19.91 -43.19 -36.79
CA HIS A 34 18.45 -43.26 -36.87
C HIS A 34 17.89 -42.18 -35.93
N ALA A 35 16.86 -41.47 -36.37
CA ALA A 35 16.27 -40.36 -35.63
C ALA A 35 15.08 -40.83 -34.77
N VAL A 36 14.91 -40.22 -33.60
CA VAL A 36 13.60 -39.77 -33.09
C VAL A 36 13.82 -38.47 -32.31
N SER A 37 13.02 -37.44 -32.57
CA SER A 37 13.02 -36.19 -31.80
C SER A 37 12.35 -36.39 -30.44
N GLY A 38 13.02 -36.00 -29.34
CA GLY A 38 12.58 -36.31 -27.97
C GLY A 38 12.68 -35.14 -26.99
N TRP A 39 11.63 -34.30 -26.98
CA TRP A 39 11.16 -33.50 -25.83
C TRP A 39 12.20 -32.88 -24.86
N TYR A 40 12.50 -31.60 -25.08
CA TYR A 40 12.58 -30.68 -23.95
C TYR A 40 11.23 -30.67 -23.22
N LEU A 41 11.24 -30.79 -21.87
CA LEU A 41 10.30 -30.22 -20.88
C LEU A 41 10.34 -31.07 -19.59
N LEU A 42 11.08 -30.60 -18.59
CA LEU A 42 10.96 -31.08 -17.20
C LEU A 42 11.21 -29.93 -16.22
N SER A 43 10.44 -28.85 -16.38
CA SER A 43 10.58 -27.60 -15.63
C SER A 43 9.23 -26.98 -15.26
N GLU A 44 8.26 -27.81 -14.83
CA GLU A 44 6.97 -27.35 -14.31
C GLU A 44 6.26 -28.53 -13.60
N MET A 45 6.33 -28.61 -12.26
CA MET A 45 5.43 -29.43 -11.40
C MET A 45 5.63 -29.10 -9.92
N LEU A 46 5.33 -27.86 -9.48
CA LEU A 46 5.01 -27.60 -8.07
C LEU A 46 4.11 -26.38 -7.81
N GLN A 47 3.29 -25.97 -8.79
CA GLN A 47 2.28 -24.94 -8.61
C GLN A 47 0.89 -25.58 -8.40
N ARG A 48 0.51 -25.71 -7.13
CA ARG A 48 -0.85 -26.02 -6.67
C ARG A 48 -1.73 -24.76 -6.78
N ASN A 49 -3.06 -24.81 -6.84
CA ASN A 49 -4.01 -25.89 -7.18
C ASN A 49 -5.39 -25.23 -7.41
N ASP A 50 -5.72 -24.79 -8.63
CA ASP A 50 -7.08 -24.34 -8.94
C ASP A 50 -7.86 -25.37 -9.74
N LYS A 51 -8.99 -25.81 -9.18
CA LYS A 51 -9.88 -26.80 -9.78
C LYS A 51 -10.90 -26.12 -10.69
N PHE A 52 -10.52 -25.78 -11.92
CA PHE A 52 -11.51 -25.41 -12.93
C PHE A 52 -12.03 -26.63 -13.70
N LEU A 53 -13.34 -26.89 -13.60
CA LEU A 53 -13.97 -28.10 -14.13
C LEU A 53 -14.57 -27.83 -15.52
N LEU A 54 -13.73 -27.89 -16.56
CA LEU A 54 -14.07 -27.52 -17.92
C LEU A 54 -14.95 -28.56 -18.64
N LEU A 55 -16.26 -28.32 -18.69
CA LEU A 55 -17.13 -28.87 -19.73
C LEU A 55 -17.03 -28.00 -21.00
N HIS A 56 -16.69 -28.62 -22.13
CA HIS A 56 -16.56 -27.93 -23.42
C HIS A 56 -17.91 -27.65 -24.07
N VAL A 57 -18.24 -26.36 -24.25
CA VAL A 57 -19.06 -25.87 -25.37
C VAL A 57 -18.36 -24.64 -25.94
N GLY A 58 -18.23 -24.56 -27.26
CA GLY A 58 -17.42 -23.52 -27.91
C GLY A 58 -18.08 -22.14 -27.93
N GLY A 59 -17.30 -21.11 -27.59
CA GLY A 59 -17.62 -19.71 -27.81
C GLY A 59 -16.34 -18.88 -27.69
N VAL A 60 -16.11 -17.95 -28.63
CA VAL A 60 -14.99 -17.00 -28.51
C VAL A 60 -15.44 -15.87 -27.60
N TRP A 61 -15.00 -15.93 -26.35
CA TRP A 61 -15.07 -14.82 -25.41
C TRP A 61 -13.65 -14.28 -25.27
N GLU A 62 -13.41 -13.07 -25.76
CA GLU A 62 -12.17 -12.36 -25.46
C GLU A 62 -12.23 -11.93 -24.00
N ALA A 63 -11.70 -12.79 -23.14
CA ALA A 63 -11.71 -12.59 -21.70
C ALA A 63 -10.80 -11.40 -21.38
N SER A 64 -11.43 -10.22 -21.24
CA SER A 64 -10.83 -9.08 -20.57
C SER A 64 -10.52 -9.50 -19.13
N ALA A 65 -9.31 -10.02 -18.93
CA ALA A 65 -8.75 -10.31 -17.63
C ALA A 65 -8.47 -9.00 -16.90
N GLN A 66 -9.55 -8.35 -16.45
CA GLN A 66 -9.52 -7.35 -15.41
C GLN A 66 -9.22 -8.09 -14.11
N GLU A 67 -7.95 -8.50 -14.00
CA GLU A 67 -7.32 -9.02 -12.79
C GLU A 67 -7.67 -8.04 -11.67
N THR A 68 -8.55 -8.47 -10.76
CA THR A 68 -8.96 -7.72 -9.58
C THR A 68 -7.80 -7.72 -8.60
N ALA A 69 -6.76 -6.96 -8.96
CA ALA A 69 -5.52 -6.83 -8.21
C ALA A 69 -5.86 -6.39 -6.79
N THR A 70 -5.80 -7.35 -5.87
CA THR A 70 -5.90 -7.16 -4.44
C THR A 70 -4.92 -6.06 -4.07
N ARG A 71 -5.44 -5.00 -3.45
CA ARG A 71 -4.70 -3.75 -3.19
C ARG A 71 -3.79 -3.85 -1.97
N GLU A 72 -3.06 -4.95 -1.93
CA GLU A 72 -2.00 -5.26 -0.97
C GLU A 72 -0.91 -4.19 -0.99
N SER A 73 -0.44 -3.81 0.19
CA SER A 73 0.79 -3.06 0.36
C SER A 73 2.00 -4.01 0.43
N LEU A 74 3.19 -3.44 0.29
CA LEU A 74 4.44 -4.13 0.60
C LEU A 74 4.55 -4.54 2.08
N GLN A 75 3.78 -3.90 2.98
CA GLN A 75 3.74 -4.27 4.38
C GLN A 75 2.89 -5.53 4.60
N ASP A 76 1.76 -5.66 3.91
CA ASP A 76 0.86 -6.80 4.07
C ASP A 76 1.54 -8.08 3.60
N ALA A 77 2.27 -8.04 2.48
CA ALA A 77 3.08 -9.17 1.99
C ALA A 77 4.22 -9.58 2.96
N LEU A 78 4.71 -8.67 3.81
CA LEU A 78 5.67 -9.00 4.88
C LEU A 78 4.96 -9.57 6.13
N ASP A 79 3.74 -9.11 6.42
CA ASP A 79 2.90 -9.63 7.50
C ASP A 79 2.41 -11.06 7.16
N ASP A 80 2.07 -11.34 5.89
CA ASP A 80 1.83 -12.68 5.33
C ASP A 80 3.04 -13.60 5.42
N PHE A 81 4.23 -13.10 5.03
CA PHE A 81 5.47 -13.84 5.24
C PHE A 81 5.68 -14.21 6.72
N CYS A 82 5.28 -13.33 7.63
CA CYS A 82 5.30 -13.58 9.06
C CYS A 82 4.26 -14.59 9.53
N LEU A 83 3.05 -14.65 8.95
CA LEU A 83 2.08 -15.72 9.18
C LEU A 83 2.67 -17.09 8.83
N VAL A 84 3.36 -17.21 7.70
CA VAL A 84 4.05 -18.47 7.29
C VAL A 84 5.14 -18.89 8.28
N GLU A 85 5.95 -17.94 8.78
CA GLU A 85 6.97 -18.23 9.80
C GLU A 85 6.38 -18.57 11.18
N ALA A 86 5.23 -17.99 11.53
CA ALA A 86 4.48 -18.30 12.75
C ALA A 86 3.81 -19.67 12.68
N GLU A 87 3.22 -20.05 11.54
CA GLU A 87 2.76 -21.41 11.29
C GLU A 87 3.90 -22.43 11.45
N ALA A 88 5.08 -22.14 10.91
CA ALA A 88 6.26 -22.98 11.05
C ALA A 88 6.73 -23.10 12.52
N ALA A 89 6.66 -22.01 13.29
CA ALA A 89 6.93 -22.01 14.73
C ALA A 89 5.91 -22.85 15.52
N CYS A 90 4.61 -22.68 15.25
CA CYS A 90 3.52 -23.48 15.82
C CYS A 90 3.73 -24.99 15.54
N LYS A 91 3.99 -25.35 14.28
CA LYS A 91 4.28 -26.74 13.84
C LYS A 91 5.57 -27.31 14.46
N SER A 92 6.48 -26.44 14.92
CA SER A 92 7.70 -26.80 15.68
C SER A 92 7.47 -26.91 17.20
N GLY A 93 6.24 -26.78 17.69
CA GLY A 93 5.88 -26.88 19.10
C GLY A 93 5.83 -25.55 19.88
N LEU A 94 6.06 -24.41 19.23
CA LEU A 94 5.93 -23.09 19.87
C LEU A 94 4.47 -22.64 19.86
N SER A 95 3.69 -23.19 20.78
CA SER A 95 2.22 -23.07 20.84
C SER A 95 1.66 -21.65 20.87
N HIS A 96 2.44 -20.67 21.38
CA HIS A 96 2.04 -19.25 21.39
C HIS A 96 1.85 -18.65 19.98
N TYR A 97 2.48 -19.23 18.95
CA TYR A 97 2.28 -18.82 17.55
C TYR A 97 1.10 -19.54 16.85
N CYS A 98 0.43 -20.49 17.52
CA CYS A 98 -0.70 -21.19 16.91
C CYS A 98 -1.96 -20.32 16.93
N ASN A 99 -2.44 -19.94 15.75
CA ASN A 99 -3.62 -19.06 15.55
C ASN A 99 -3.47 -17.65 16.18
N MET A 100 -2.24 -17.21 16.42
CA MET A 100 -1.93 -15.87 16.93
C MET A 100 -1.63 -14.92 15.77
N PRO A 101 -2.32 -13.77 15.63
CA PRO A 101 -1.99 -12.79 14.60
C PRO A 101 -0.55 -12.28 14.77
N VAL A 102 0.16 -12.13 13.66
CA VAL A 102 1.57 -11.73 13.63
C VAL A 102 1.84 -10.71 12.55
N TYR A 103 2.81 -9.83 12.82
CA TYR A 103 3.09 -8.65 12.02
C TYR A 103 4.60 -8.46 11.88
N ALA A 104 5.08 -8.20 10.66
CA ALA A 104 6.45 -7.80 10.38
C ALA A 104 6.67 -6.34 10.80
N ARG A 105 7.55 -6.09 11.76
CA ARG A 105 7.93 -4.71 12.13
C ARG A 105 9.45 -4.55 12.19
N TYR A 106 9.94 -3.37 11.86
CA TYR A 106 11.33 -2.95 12.05
C TYR A 106 11.48 -2.25 13.41
N ASP A 107 11.36 -3.04 14.48
CA ASP A 107 11.48 -2.56 15.87
C ASP A 107 12.56 -3.34 16.65
N GLY A 108 12.69 -3.13 17.97
CA GLY A 108 13.71 -3.71 18.83
C GLY A 108 13.42 -5.13 19.33
N ARG A 109 14.20 -5.59 20.32
CA ARG A 109 14.06 -6.93 20.93
C ARG A 109 13.86 -6.82 22.43
N SER A 110 13.56 -7.93 23.11
CA SER A 110 13.34 -7.93 24.56
C SER A 110 14.54 -7.36 25.31
N ASN A 111 14.27 -6.40 26.19
CA ASN A 111 15.24 -5.59 26.95
C ASN A 111 16.19 -4.72 26.09
N ASN A 112 15.94 -4.55 24.78
CA ASN A 112 16.65 -3.59 23.93
C ASN A 112 15.79 -3.10 22.75
N VAL A 113 15.03 -2.03 22.98
CA VAL A 113 14.22 -1.36 21.94
C VAL A 113 15.05 -0.74 20.80
N ASN A 114 16.37 -0.61 20.94
CA ASN A 114 17.26 0.03 19.98
C ASN A 114 17.94 -0.94 19.00
N SER A 115 17.88 -2.26 19.23
CA SER A 115 18.37 -3.26 18.27
C SER A 115 17.35 -3.48 17.14
N LYS A 116 17.14 -2.44 16.32
CA LYS A 116 16.16 -2.43 15.22
C LYS A 116 16.53 -3.47 14.16
N GLU A 117 15.65 -4.45 13.96
CA GLU A 117 15.73 -5.44 12.89
C GLU A 117 14.32 -5.83 12.45
N TRP A 118 14.18 -6.39 11.25
CA TRP A 118 12.92 -6.99 10.83
C TRP A 118 12.63 -8.27 11.62
N ARG A 119 11.48 -8.29 12.33
CA ARG A 119 10.99 -9.47 13.07
C ARG A 119 9.47 -9.59 12.91
N CYS A 120 8.98 -10.81 13.06
CA CYS A 120 7.56 -11.09 13.19
C CYS A 120 7.18 -11.02 14.66
N TYR A 121 6.39 -10.02 15.07
CA TYR A 121 5.87 -9.90 16.43
C TYR A 121 4.46 -10.45 16.45
N THR A 122 4.07 -11.12 17.53
CA THR A 122 2.67 -11.42 17.81
C THR A 122 1.93 -10.13 18.18
N GLU A 123 0.61 -10.11 17.97
CA GLU A 123 -0.25 -8.97 18.32
C GLU A 123 -0.05 -8.52 19.78
N ASP A 124 0.00 -9.48 20.70
CA ASP A 124 0.20 -9.26 22.15
C ASP A 124 1.60 -8.74 22.54
N ALA A 125 2.54 -8.62 21.60
CA ALA A 125 3.84 -7.98 21.80
C ALA A 125 3.88 -6.50 21.34
N LEU A 126 2.84 -6.04 20.64
CA LEU A 126 2.77 -4.71 20.04
C LEU A 126 1.79 -3.79 20.77
N ASN A 127 2.06 -2.49 20.74
CA ASN A 127 1.14 -1.46 21.21
C ASN A 127 0.56 -0.71 20.00
N PHE A 128 -0.73 -0.94 19.73
CA PHE A 128 -1.47 -0.31 18.63
C PHE A 128 -1.98 1.11 18.95
N GLU A 129 -1.73 1.63 20.16
CA GLU A 129 -1.90 3.05 20.52
C GLU A 129 -0.62 3.87 20.28
N VAL A 130 0.50 3.26 19.89
CA VAL A 130 1.79 3.94 19.70
C VAL A 130 2.22 3.83 18.24
N ALA A 131 2.49 4.99 17.63
CA ALA A 131 2.98 5.08 16.26
C ALA A 131 4.52 5.11 16.22
N ARG A 132 5.15 4.31 15.35
CA ARG A 132 6.62 4.36 15.10
C ARG A 132 6.96 4.05 13.65
N ALA A 133 8.16 4.48 13.24
CA ALA A 133 8.77 4.23 11.93
C ALA A 133 9.25 2.76 11.82
N SER A 134 8.30 1.84 11.91
CA SER A 134 8.52 0.38 12.04
C SER A 134 7.74 -0.44 11.01
N CYS A 135 6.98 0.19 10.11
CA CYS A 135 6.44 -0.44 8.91
C CYS A 135 7.14 0.12 7.66
N VAL A 136 6.80 -0.39 6.48
CA VAL A 136 7.20 0.18 5.18
C VAL A 136 6.05 0.81 4.40
N ASP A 137 6.37 1.79 3.56
CA ASP A 137 5.52 2.18 2.43
C ASP A 137 5.60 1.15 1.28
N THR A 138 4.77 1.30 0.26
CA THR A 138 4.76 0.43 -0.94
C THR A 138 6.10 0.40 -1.69
N CYS A 139 7.03 1.31 -1.40
CA CYS A 139 8.35 1.43 -2.00
C CYS A 139 9.49 1.04 -1.04
N GLY A 140 9.18 0.44 0.11
CA GLY A 140 10.15 -0.07 1.07
C GLY A 140 10.93 1.01 1.82
N LYS A 141 10.41 2.25 1.93
CA LYS A 141 10.91 3.24 2.89
C LYS A 141 10.18 3.04 4.22
N LEU A 142 10.88 3.21 5.35
CA LEU A 142 10.24 3.08 6.67
C LEU A 142 9.20 4.19 6.88
N LYS A 143 7.97 3.82 7.23
CA LYS A 143 6.86 4.73 7.53
C LYS A 143 6.36 4.58 8.97
N MET A 144 5.76 5.65 9.49
CA MET A 144 5.06 5.63 10.77
C MET A 144 3.80 4.77 10.65
N CYS A 145 3.65 3.82 11.57
CA CYS A 145 2.47 2.97 11.70
C CYS A 145 2.17 2.63 13.16
N LEU A 146 0.95 2.22 13.44
CA LEU A 146 0.54 1.67 14.73
C LEU A 146 1.07 0.23 14.91
N GLY A 147 1.18 -0.20 16.16
CA GLY A 147 1.74 -1.51 16.50
C GLY A 147 3.24 -1.42 16.74
N ALA A 148 3.65 -0.52 17.64
CA ALA A 148 5.04 -0.34 18.05
C ALA A 148 5.42 -1.31 19.18
N TYR A 149 6.62 -1.87 19.15
CA TYR A 149 7.03 -2.91 20.11
C TYR A 149 7.42 -2.34 21.49
N GLY A 150 6.86 -2.88 22.56
CA GLY A 150 7.00 -2.33 23.92
C GLY A 150 8.37 -2.51 24.59
N GLY A 151 9.25 -3.38 24.08
CA GLY A 151 10.56 -3.65 24.68
C GLY A 151 10.60 -4.76 25.74
N SER A 152 9.45 -5.19 26.25
CA SER A 152 9.32 -6.22 27.30
C SER A 152 9.12 -7.62 26.72
N SER A 153 8.03 -7.83 25.96
CA SER A 153 7.59 -9.13 25.45
C SER A 153 8.68 -9.88 24.67
N ALA A 154 8.84 -11.18 24.92
CA ALA A 154 9.75 -12.04 24.17
C ALA A 154 9.08 -12.69 22.93
N SER A 155 7.81 -12.39 22.68
CA SER A 155 6.99 -13.01 21.63
C SER A 155 7.27 -12.39 20.26
N TYR A 156 8.42 -12.74 19.68
CA TYR A 156 8.76 -12.42 18.31
C TYR A 156 9.69 -13.47 17.68
N LEU A 157 9.59 -13.63 16.36
CA LEU A 157 10.52 -14.37 15.53
C LEU A 157 11.49 -13.39 14.86
N SER A 158 12.74 -13.35 15.32
CA SER A 158 13.80 -12.66 14.57
C SER A 158 13.95 -13.29 13.18
N ARG A 159 13.74 -12.49 12.14
CA ARG A 159 13.72 -12.93 10.73
C ARG A 159 14.44 -11.97 9.77
N HIS A 160 15.35 -11.17 10.31
CA HIS A 160 15.93 -10.02 9.61
C HIS A 160 16.37 -10.32 8.17
N GLY A 161 17.20 -11.35 7.97
CA GLY A 161 17.67 -11.72 6.63
C GLY A 161 16.55 -12.08 5.67
N LYS A 162 15.58 -12.91 6.11
CA LYS A 162 14.46 -13.35 5.26
C LYS A 162 13.53 -12.18 4.89
N LEU A 163 13.12 -11.38 5.88
CA LEU A 163 12.26 -10.21 5.68
C LEU A 163 12.94 -9.12 4.85
N SER A 164 14.26 -8.90 5.02
CA SER A 164 15.02 -8.01 4.13
C SER A 164 15.05 -8.53 2.69
N SER A 165 15.26 -9.84 2.48
CA SER A 165 15.22 -10.41 1.12
C SER A 165 13.84 -10.29 0.47
N GLN A 166 12.75 -10.51 1.22
CA GLN A 166 11.39 -10.27 0.72
C GLN A 166 11.14 -8.80 0.41
N LEU A 167 11.64 -7.88 1.24
CA LEU A 167 11.55 -6.44 0.98
C LEU A 167 12.25 -6.07 -0.33
N ASP A 168 13.47 -6.56 -0.57
CA ASP A 168 14.23 -6.29 -1.79
C ASP A 168 13.61 -6.94 -3.04
N GLU A 169 13.06 -8.14 -2.91
CA GLU A 169 12.41 -8.92 -3.98
C GLU A 169 11.06 -8.32 -4.42
N LEU A 170 10.22 -7.94 -3.46
CA LEU A 170 8.84 -7.50 -3.71
C LEU A 170 8.72 -6.00 -4.01
N LYS A 171 9.66 -5.17 -3.54
CA LYS A 171 9.67 -3.71 -3.75
C LYS A 171 9.49 -3.25 -5.20
N PRO A 172 10.09 -3.87 -6.23
CA PRO A 172 9.86 -3.49 -7.63
C PRO A 172 8.40 -3.66 -8.07
N LYS A 173 7.69 -4.70 -7.57
CA LYS A 173 6.26 -4.93 -7.82
C LYS A 173 5.43 -3.83 -7.16
N TYR A 174 5.46 -3.74 -5.83
CA TYR A 174 4.56 -2.88 -5.06
C TYR A 174 4.81 -1.37 -5.23
N CYS A 175 6.05 -0.95 -5.54
CA CYS A 175 6.34 0.46 -5.80
C CYS A 175 5.81 0.93 -7.17
N SER A 176 5.70 0.00 -8.13
CA SER A 176 5.21 0.25 -9.50
C SER A 176 3.69 0.07 -9.64
N ALA A 177 3.10 -0.86 -8.87
CA ALA A 177 1.65 -1.04 -8.76
C ALA A 177 0.96 0.21 -8.21
N PRO A 178 -0.36 0.40 -8.41
CA PRO A 178 -1.15 1.41 -7.70
C PRO A 178 -0.94 1.36 -6.17
N ALA A 179 -1.28 2.44 -5.46
CA ALA A 179 -1.27 2.39 -4.01
C ALA A 179 -2.46 1.56 -3.50
N PRO A 180 -2.39 1.00 -2.29
CA PRO A 180 -3.53 0.41 -1.59
C PRO A 180 -4.74 1.35 -1.52
N THR A 181 -4.48 2.56 -1.01
CA THR A 181 -5.51 3.57 -0.70
C THR A 181 -5.20 4.92 -1.36
N LEU A 182 -6.22 5.77 -1.47
CA LEU A 182 -6.10 7.15 -1.96
C LEU A 182 -5.16 7.99 -1.10
N GLN A 183 -5.16 7.78 0.22
CA GLN A 183 -4.23 8.44 1.13
C GLN A 183 -2.78 8.00 0.89
N GLU A 184 -2.52 6.71 0.66
CA GLU A 184 -1.16 6.25 0.30
C GLU A 184 -0.75 6.71 -1.11
N ALA A 185 -1.69 6.86 -2.04
CA ALA A 185 -1.43 7.45 -3.35
C ALA A 185 -1.00 8.92 -3.22
N LEU A 186 -1.63 9.68 -2.33
CA LEU A 186 -1.26 11.06 -1.98
C LEU A 186 0.08 11.14 -1.24
N ASP A 187 0.34 10.26 -0.27
CA ASP A 187 1.64 10.17 0.43
C ASP A 187 2.77 9.84 -0.57
N ARG A 188 2.55 8.90 -1.50
CA ARG A 188 3.48 8.57 -2.60
C ARG A 188 3.67 9.75 -3.56
N LYS A 189 2.61 10.51 -3.88
CA LYS A 189 2.71 11.76 -4.67
C LYS A 189 3.59 12.79 -3.96
N CYS A 190 3.46 12.90 -2.64
CA CYS A 190 4.30 13.74 -1.81
C CYS A 190 5.76 13.26 -1.68
N ALA A 191 6.02 11.95 -1.69
CA ALA A 191 7.38 11.41 -1.80
C ALA A 191 8.04 11.85 -3.12
N GLY A 192 7.31 11.84 -4.24
CA GLY A 192 7.78 12.36 -5.52
C GLY A 192 8.16 13.85 -5.46
N PHE A 193 7.33 14.70 -4.84
CA PHE A 193 7.66 16.11 -4.64
C PHE A 193 8.83 16.35 -3.68
N GLY A 194 8.97 15.52 -2.64
CA GLY A 194 10.13 15.55 -1.74
C GLY A 194 11.44 15.20 -2.45
N GLU A 195 11.42 14.16 -3.30
CA GLU A 195 12.58 13.80 -4.12
C GLU A 195 12.92 14.86 -5.18
N GLU A 196 11.92 15.54 -5.75
CA GLU A 196 12.12 16.69 -6.64
C GLU A 196 12.81 17.84 -5.89
N ALA A 197 12.32 18.21 -4.70
CA ALA A 197 12.91 19.23 -3.84
C ALA A 197 14.34 18.87 -3.41
N CYS A 198 14.59 17.62 -3.05
CA CYS A 198 15.93 17.09 -2.76
C CYS A 198 16.89 17.26 -3.95
N LYS A 199 16.45 16.92 -5.18
CA LYS A 199 17.22 17.10 -6.42
C LYS A 199 17.50 18.58 -6.74
N GLN A 200 16.68 19.50 -6.23
CA GLN A 200 16.89 20.95 -6.30
C GLN A 200 17.78 21.50 -5.15
N GLY A 201 18.35 20.63 -4.30
CA GLY A 201 19.26 21.00 -3.21
C GLY A 201 18.59 21.27 -1.86
N LEU A 202 17.27 21.08 -1.74
CA LEU A 202 16.55 21.22 -0.47
C LEU A 202 16.72 19.95 0.38
N TRP A 203 17.88 19.86 1.03
CA TRP A 203 18.35 18.69 1.79
C TRP A 203 17.36 18.15 2.84
N ALA A 204 16.48 18.99 3.39
CA ALA A 204 15.47 18.60 4.37
C ALA A 204 14.39 17.64 3.81
N TYR A 205 14.35 17.44 2.49
CA TYR A 205 13.49 16.46 1.82
C TYR A 205 14.28 15.25 1.26
N CYS A 206 15.58 15.16 1.51
CA CYS A 206 16.41 14.04 1.06
C CYS A 206 16.35 12.87 2.03
N ASN A 207 16.02 11.67 1.52
CA ASN A 207 15.94 10.42 2.28
C ASN A 207 15.01 10.48 3.52
N VAL A 208 13.96 11.30 3.45
CA VAL A 208 12.87 11.33 4.45
C VAL A 208 11.60 10.68 3.87
N THR A 209 10.77 10.14 4.76
CA THR A 209 9.41 9.72 4.41
C THR A 209 8.50 10.96 4.38
N MET A 210 7.66 11.04 3.36
CA MET A 210 6.80 12.19 3.07
C MET A 210 5.33 11.79 3.18
N TYR A 211 4.52 12.68 3.73
CA TYR A 211 3.09 12.46 3.96
C TYR A 211 2.27 13.62 3.39
N ALA A 212 1.18 13.32 2.70
CA ALA A 212 0.17 14.29 2.33
C ALA A 212 -0.77 14.50 3.51
N ARG A 213 -0.91 15.73 3.99
CA ARG A 213 -1.95 16.09 4.97
C ARG A 213 -2.64 17.38 4.57
N TYR A 214 -3.92 17.48 4.90
CA TYR A 214 -4.68 18.72 4.89
C TYR A 214 -4.51 19.39 6.25
N ASP A 215 -3.48 20.22 6.42
CA ASP A 215 -3.15 20.83 7.71
C ASP A 215 -2.43 22.18 7.56
N VAL A 216 -2.05 22.84 8.66
CA VAL A 216 -1.43 24.18 8.69
C VAL A 216 0.06 24.17 8.27
N GLY A 217 0.54 25.31 7.75
CA GLY A 217 1.91 25.48 7.26
C GLY A 217 2.81 26.21 8.26
N THR A 218 3.60 27.16 7.76
CA THR A 218 4.37 28.10 8.61
C THR A 218 3.45 29.05 9.40
N ALA A 219 4.03 29.86 10.29
CA ALA A 219 3.30 30.83 11.12
C ALA A 219 2.44 31.87 10.34
N SER A 220 2.69 32.08 9.04
CA SER A 220 1.82 32.89 8.16
C SER A 220 0.76 32.06 7.43
N GLN A 221 0.99 30.76 7.22
CA GLN A 221 0.11 29.83 6.50
C GLN A 221 -0.87 29.11 7.45
N LYS A 222 -1.63 29.90 8.21
CA LYS A 222 -2.55 29.41 9.27
C LYS A 222 -3.80 28.70 8.73
N ALA A 223 -4.11 28.84 7.44
CA ALA A 223 -5.17 28.07 6.79
C ALA A 223 -4.70 26.63 6.57
N ARG A 224 -5.57 25.66 6.85
CA ARG A 224 -5.34 24.24 6.50
C ARG A 224 -5.45 24.07 4.99
N GLU A 225 -4.45 23.45 4.38
CA GLU A 225 -4.39 23.20 2.94
C GLU A 225 -3.70 21.85 2.68
N TRP A 226 -3.86 21.30 1.48
CA TRP A 226 -3.11 20.11 1.06
C TRP A 226 -1.62 20.41 0.86
N ARG A 227 -0.80 19.81 1.72
CA ARG A 227 0.65 20.02 1.78
C ARG A 227 1.36 18.68 1.98
N CYS A 228 2.59 18.61 1.48
CA CYS A 228 3.48 17.46 1.63
C CYS A 228 4.47 17.72 2.76
N TYR A 229 4.32 17.02 3.88
CA TYR A 229 5.16 17.16 5.06
C TYR A 229 6.26 16.11 5.06
N ALA A 230 7.47 16.48 5.46
CA ALA A 230 8.45 15.49 5.93
C ALA A 230 7.98 14.90 7.26
N GLN A 231 8.34 13.65 7.55
CA GLN A 231 7.94 12.94 8.77
C GLN A 231 8.11 13.76 10.05
N ASP A 232 9.29 14.39 10.22
CA ASP A 232 9.66 15.14 11.42
C ASP A 232 8.92 16.48 11.56
N ALA A 233 8.07 16.83 10.59
CA ALA A 233 7.17 17.99 10.65
C ALA A 233 5.73 17.63 11.06
N LEU A 234 5.48 16.36 11.40
CA LEU A 234 4.20 15.84 11.88
C LEU A 234 4.37 15.18 13.26
N ASP A 235 3.43 15.45 14.14
CA ASP A 235 3.29 14.81 15.45
C ASP A 235 2.36 13.59 15.31
N PHE A 236 2.90 12.40 15.55
CA PHE A 236 2.18 11.13 15.41
C PHE A 236 1.56 10.61 16.71
N ASP A 237 1.75 11.31 17.83
CA ASP A 237 0.95 11.11 19.05
C ASP A 237 -0.33 11.96 19.01
N ILE A 238 -0.40 12.94 18.12
CA ILE A 238 -1.61 13.70 17.81
C ILE A 238 -2.34 13.12 16.59
N SER A 239 -3.67 13.01 16.70
CA SER A 239 -4.58 12.73 15.59
C SER A 239 -5.28 14.01 15.12
N GLY A 240 -5.53 14.13 13.82
CA GLY A 240 -6.32 15.22 13.24
C GLY A 240 -7.06 14.79 11.97
N SER A 241 -8.11 15.53 11.60
CA SER A 241 -8.92 15.31 10.39
C SER A 241 -8.19 15.74 9.11
N GLY A 242 -6.94 15.30 8.94
CA GLY A 242 -5.99 15.76 7.92
C GLY A 242 -5.69 14.72 6.83
N CYS A 243 -6.31 13.54 6.88
CA CYS A 243 -6.25 12.53 5.83
C CYS A 243 -7.58 12.44 5.08
N VAL A 244 -7.63 11.59 4.05
CA VAL A 244 -8.88 11.16 3.39
C VAL A 244 -9.08 9.66 3.43
N ASP A 245 -10.34 9.23 3.29
CA ASP A 245 -10.70 7.88 2.88
C ASP A 245 -10.50 7.67 1.37
N ASP A 246 -10.79 6.46 0.87
CA ASP A 246 -10.67 6.10 -0.55
C ASP A 246 -11.66 6.82 -1.47
N CYS A 247 -12.69 7.46 -0.90
CA CYS A 247 -13.66 8.30 -1.60
C CYS A 247 -13.34 9.81 -1.50
N GLY A 248 -12.19 10.19 -0.92
CA GLY A 248 -11.73 11.57 -0.80
C GLY A 248 -12.41 12.37 0.33
N ASN A 249 -13.18 11.73 1.21
CA ASN A 249 -13.81 12.40 2.35
C ASN A 249 -12.79 12.55 3.48
N PHE A 250 -12.80 13.68 4.19
CA PHE A 250 -11.86 13.91 5.29
C PHE A 250 -12.04 12.93 6.45
N THR A 251 -10.95 12.26 6.83
CA THR A 251 -10.91 11.30 7.95
C THR A 251 -9.84 11.66 8.97
N SER A 252 -9.97 11.11 10.18
CA SER A 252 -9.02 11.30 11.28
C SER A 252 -7.83 10.36 11.15
N CYS A 253 -6.61 10.89 11.26
CA CYS A 253 -5.39 10.11 11.20
C CYS A 253 -4.30 10.70 12.10
N ARG A 254 -3.31 9.87 12.45
CA ARG A 254 -2.09 10.33 13.15
C ARG A 254 -1.09 10.97 12.20
N GLY A 255 -0.28 11.87 12.76
CA GLY A 255 0.62 12.72 12.00
C GLY A 255 -0.09 14.02 11.62
N ALA A 256 -0.24 14.90 12.60
CA ALA A 256 -0.82 16.23 12.47
C ALA A 256 0.22 17.31 12.83
N VAL A 257 0.02 18.55 12.39
CA VAL A 257 0.99 19.64 12.62
C VAL A 257 0.79 20.25 14.00
N ASN A 258 1.73 19.98 14.91
CA ASN A 258 1.76 20.58 16.24
C ASN A 258 2.22 22.05 16.19
N GLY A 259 1.27 22.96 16.02
CA GLY A 259 1.47 24.41 15.97
C GLY A 259 1.79 24.95 14.57
N THR A 260 3.02 24.74 14.07
CA THR A 260 3.44 25.21 12.73
C THR A 260 4.53 24.31 12.15
N SER A 261 4.49 24.10 10.83
CA SER A 261 5.50 23.34 10.08
C SER A 261 6.43 24.25 9.27
N SER A 262 7.74 24.04 9.37
CA SER A 262 8.77 24.62 8.50
C SER A 262 9.24 23.70 7.36
N THR A 263 9.04 22.38 7.49
CA THR A 263 9.52 21.36 6.54
C THR A 263 8.36 20.71 5.78
N HIS A 264 7.73 21.50 4.92
CA HIS A 264 6.66 21.04 4.04
C HIS A 264 6.69 21.74 2.67
N LEU A 265 6.10 21.09 1.66
CA LEU A 265 5.87 21.65 0.34
C LEU A 265 4.37 21.93 0.16
N SER A 266 3.99 23.18 -0.06
CA SER A 266 2.60 23.49 -0.45
C SER A 266 2.35 23.06 -1.89
N ARG A 267 1.31 22.24 -2.09
CA ARG A 267 1.01 21.51 -3.33
C ARG A 267 -0.51 21.44 -3.58
N VAL A 268 -1.23 22.47 -3.14
CA VAL A 268 -2.69 22.48 -2.95
C VAL A 268 -3.47 22.01 -4.18
N GLY A 269 -3.26 22.66 -5.34
CA GLY A 269 -3.87 22.25 -6.60
C GLY A 269 -3.44 20.84 -7.00
N GLN A 270 -2.13 20.60 -7.09
CA GLN A 270 -1.57 19.33 -7.58
C GLN A 270 -1.98 18.07 -6.79
N LEU A 271 -2.28 18.22 -5.48
CA LEU A 271 -2.83 17.15 -4.65
C LEU A 271 -4.37 17.05 -4.77
N THR A 272 -5.07 18.18 -4.85
CA THR A 272 -6.53 18.21 -5.07
C THR A 272 -6.90 17.64 -6.45
N ASP A 273 -6.20 18.05 -7.50
CA ASP A 273 -6.35 17.56 -8.87
C ASP A 273 -6.07 16.06 -8.95
N PHE A 274 -5.01 15.59 -8.27
CA PHE A 274 -4.69 14.16 -8.20
C PHE A 274 -5.77 13.37 -7.46
N MET A 275 -6.24 13.87 -6.32
CA MET A 275 -7.30 13.27 -5.53
C MET A 275 -8.59 13.13 -6.35
N ASN A 276 -9.03 14.22 -6.98
CA ASN A 276 -10.22 14.23 -7.85
C ASN A 276 -10.06 13.29 -9.06
N SER A 277 -8.89 13.28 -9.71
CA SER A 277 -8.63 12.45 -10.90
C SER A 277 -8.56 10.94 -10.63
N ASN A 278 -8.35 10.54 -9.38
CA ASN A 278 -8.25 9.14 -8.98
C ASN A 278 -9.41 8.66 -8.09
N ARG A 279 -10.33 9.56 -7.70
CA ARG A 279 -11.41 9.28 -6.75
C ARG A 279 -12.21 8.03 -7.11
N ASP A 280 -12.62 7.91 -8.36
CA ASP A 280 -13.47 6.79 -8.80
C ASP A 280 -12.68 5.47 -8.83
N PHE A 281 -11.37 5.49 -9.10
CA PHE A 281 -10.52 4.30 -9.00
C PHE A 281 -10.44 3.80 -7.56
N TYR A 282 -10.24 4.68 -6.58
CA TYR A 282 -10.09 4.28 -5.18
C TYR A 282 -11.44 3.95 -4.53
N CYS A 283 -12.47 4.77 -4.73
CA CYS A 283 -13.77 4.64 -4.08
C CYS A 283 -14.57 3.40 -4.53
N LEU A 284 -14.53 3.05 -5.82
CA LEU A 284 -15.39 1.98 -6.35
C LEU A 284 -14.99 0.57 -5.88
N SER A 285 -13.71 0.32 -5.59
CA SER A 285 -13.26 -0.96 -5.04
C SER A 285 -13.76 -1.23 -3.61
N SER A 286 -14.21 -0.19 -2.89
CA SER A 286 -14.77 -0.35 -1.54
C SER A 286 -16.22 -0.85 -1.55
N THR A 287 -16.79 -1.14 -2.73
CA THR A 287 -18.24 -1.42 -2.90
C THR A 287 -18.58 -2.89 -3.14
N GLU A 288 -17.60 -3.79 -3.33
CA GLU A 288 -17.87 -5.22 -3.58
C GLU A 288 -17.95 -6.06 -2.28
N GLU A 289 -17.43 -5.57 -1.15
CA GLU A 289 -17.49 -6.20 0.17
C GLU A 289 -18.78 -5.84 0.93
N ALA A 290 -19.95 -6.19 0.36
CA ALA A 290 -21.25 -6.03 1.03
C ALA A 290 -22.28 -7.10 0.60
N PRO A 291 -22.34 -8.28 1.26
CA PRO A 291 -23.45 -9.20 1.09
C PRO A 291 -24.71 -8.63 1.74
N VAL A 292 -25.54 -7.96 0.94
CA VAL A 292 -26.83 -7.43 1.42
C VAL A 292 -27.81 -8.60 1.58
N GLU A 293 -28.07 -9.02 2.82
CA GLU A 293 -29.10 -10.04 3.08
C GLU A 293 -30.49 -9.49 2.72
N SER A 294 -31.12 -10.12 1.73
CA SER A 294 -32.46 -9.79 1.27
C SER A 294 -33.51 -10.56 2.07
N GLU A 295 -34.07 -9.96 3.11
CA GLU A 295 -35.27 -10.49 3.77
C GLU A 295 -36.54 -10.07 2.98
N ASP A 296 -37.01 -10.98 2.12
CA ASP A 296 -38.33 -10.88 1.49
C ASP A 296 -39.45 -11.21 2.50
N VAL A 297 -40.37 -10.28 2.74
CA VAL A 297 -41.71 -10.58 3.30
C VAL A 297 -42.78 -9.74 2.56
N ASP A 298 -43.90 -10.37 2.23
CA ASP A 298 -44.84 -9.97 1.17
C ASP A 298 -46.18 -9.35 1.67
N SER A 299 -46.94 -8.74 0.72
CA SER A 299 -48.37 -8.34 0.78
C SER A 299 -48.73 -7.11 1.65
N ALA A 300 -49.76 -6.28 1.36
CA ALA A 300 -50.55 -5.92 0.16
C ALA A 300 -51.46 -4.69 0.54
N GLU A 301 -52.21 -3.93 -0.27
CA GLU A 301 -52.52 -3.84 -1.72
C GLU A 301 -53.04 -2.40 -2.04
N ALA A 302 -52.92 -1.91 -3.29
CA ALA A 302 -53.68 -0.81 -3.94
C ALA A 302 -53.64 0.63 -3.28
N SER A 303 -53.60 1.77 -3.99
CA SER A 303 -53.52 2.16 -5.42
C SER A 303 -52.93 3.62 -5.46
N GLU A 304 -52.68 4.37 -6.55
CA GLU A 304 -53.00 4.23 -7.98
C GLU A 304 -51.99 5.04 -8.86
N SER A 305 -52.34 5.23 -10.15
CA SER A 305 -51.72 6.07 -11.20
C SER A 305 -51.32 7.50 -10.73
N THR A 306 -50.23 8.13 -11.20
CA THR A 306 -49.87 8.34 -12.63
C THR A 306 -48.40 8.77 -12.87
N THR A 307 -47.86 8.42 -14.05
CA THR A 307 -46.64 8.97 -14.74
C THR A 307 -45.23 8.71 -14.17
N LEU A 308 -44.55 7.74 -14.81
CA LEU A 308 -43.16 7.77 -15.32
C LEU A 308 -42.22 8.93 -14.87
N SER A 309 -41.15 8.61 -14.12
CA SER A 309 -39.76 8.66 -14.59
C SER A 309 -38.77 8.04 -13.56
N SER A 310 -37.52 7.79 -13.95
CA SER A 310 -36.52 7.02 -13.19
C SER A 310 -35.56 7.86 -12.35
N ASN A 311 -35.51 7.63 -11.02
CA ASN A 311 -34.27 7.43 -10.22
C ASN A 311 -34.58 7.32 -8.71
N PRO A 312 -33.89 6.45 -7.94
CA PRO A 312 -34.09 6.32 -6.50
C PRO A 312 -33.45 7.46 -5.66
N THR A 313 -32.54 8.24 -6.24
CA THR A 313 -31.74 9.27 -5.54
C THR A 313 -32.48 10.58 -5.25
N SER A 314 -33.64 10.85 -5.85
CA SER A 314 -34.39 12.12 -5.68
C SER A 314 -35.04 12.26 -4.29
N ASN A 315 -35.52 11.16 -3.71
CA ASN A 315 -36.21 11.17 -2.43
C ASN A 315 -35.30 11.61 -1.27
N LEU A 316 -34.06 11.10 -1.23
CA LEU A 316 -33.10 11.50 -0.19
C LEU A 316 -32.67 12.96 -0.33
N GLN A 317 -32.40 13.43 -1.56
CA GLN A 317 -32.03 14.83 -1.79
C GLN A 317 -33.15 15.79 -1.36
N SER A 318 -34.40 15.55 -1.79
CA SER A 318 -35.53 16.39 -1.40
C SER A 318 -35.82 16.39 0.11
N ALA A 319 -35.55 15.28 0.81
CA ALA A 319 -35.62 15.22 2.27
C ALA A 319 -34.51 16.06 2.92
N LEU A 320 -33.29 16.01 2.39
CA LEU A 320 -32.14 16.77 2.88
C LEU A 320 -32.30 18.28 2.64
N ASP A 321 -32.74 18.67 1.44
CA ASP A 321 -33.06 20.06 1.06
C ASP A 321 -34.10 20.66 2.00
N LYS A 322 -35.14 19.87 2.34
CA LYS A 322 -36.18 20.29 3.30
C LYS A 322 -35.63 20.50 4.71
N VAL A 323 -34.75 19.62 5.21
CA VAL A 323 -34.11 19.79 6.52
C VAL A 323 -33.22 21.03 6.52
N CYS A 324 -32.45 21.28 5.46
CA CYS A 324 -31.64 22.48 5.29
C CYS A 324 -32.48 23.77 5.32
N ALA A 325 -33.64 23.78 4.66
CA ALA A 325 -34.56 24.93 4.69
C ALA A 325 -35.18 25.15 6.08
N GLU A 326 -35.57 24.09 6.80
CA GLU A 326 -36.10 24.19 8.16
C GLU A 326 -35.05 24.69 9.18
N GLU A 327 -33.79 24.27 9.07
CA GLU A 327 -32.70 24.79 9.91
C GLU A 327 -32.27 26.22 9.52
N GLY A 328 -32.24 26.56 8.22
CA GLY A 328 -31.98 27.92 7.75
C GLY A 328 -33.00 28.91 8.32
N LYS A 329 -34.29 28.54 8.32
CA LYS A 329 -35.35 29.33 8.94
C LYS A 329 -35.13 29.53 10.45
N LYS A 330 -34.77 28.46 11.19
CA LYS A 330 -34.45 28.57 12.63
C LYS A 330 -33.25 29.49 12.88
N ALA A 331 -32.23 29.44 12.03
CA ALA A 331 -31.07 30.32 12.11
C ALA A 331 -31.46 31.80 11.87
N CYS A 332 -32.35 32.08 10.91
CA CYS A 332 -32.91 33.42 10.72
C CYS A 332 -33.74 33.89 11.93
N GLU A 333 -34.60 33.03 12.49
CA GLU A 333 -35.39 33.32 13.70
C GLU A 333 -34.49 33.58 14.94
N GLN A 334 -33.27 33.03 14.96
CA GLN A 334 -32.21 33.31 15.95
C GLN A 334 -31.33 34.54 15.61
N GLY A 335 -31.63 35.26 14.52
CA GLY A 335 -30.97 36.52 14.13
C GLY A 335 -29.78 36.37 13.18
N LEU A 336 -29.46 35.16 12.70
CA LEU A 336 -28.38 34.93 11.74
C LEU A 336 -28.84 35.31 10.32
N LYS A 337 -28.72 36.61 10.01
CA LYS A 337 -29.21 37.24 8.76
C LYS A 337 -28.80 36.54 7.45
N ALA A 338 -27.69 35.80 7.44
CA ALA A 338 -27.23 35.05 6.27
C ALA A 338 -28.17 33.93 5.83
N TYR A 339 -29.14 33.54 6.66
CA TYR A 339 -30.10 32.47 6.41
C TYR A 339 -31.56 32.96 6.27
N CYS A 340 -31.78 34.28 6.18
CA CYS A 340 -33.13 34.85 6.09
C CYS A 340 -33.71 34.91 4.66
N ASP A 341 -32.85 34.79 3.65
CA ASP A 341 -33.19 34.85 2.22
C ASP A 341 -32.83 33.52 1.51
N ALA A 342 -32.84 32.40 2.27
CA ALA A 342 -32.39 31.06 1.86
C ALA A 342 -33.55 30.08 1.64
#